data_AF-A0AAU2JVP9-F1
#
_entry.id   AF-A0AAU2JVP9-F1
#
_cell.length_a   1.000
_cell.length_b   1.000
_cell.length_c   1.000
_cell.angle_alpha   90.00
_cell.angle_beta   90.00
_cell.angle_gamma   90.00
#
_symmetry.space_group_name_H-M   'P 1'
#
loop_
_entity.id
_entity.type
_entity.pdbx_description
1 polymer ?
#
loop_
_entity_poly.entity_id
_entity_poly.type
_entity_poly.pdbx_seq_one_letter_code
_entity_poly.pdbx_strand_id
1 'polypeptide(L)'
;MPTAEEDRTSRRRAWCVAHLLRHAPDHVVADLIGRLDAPTRKYLCRDEWLSASTVTLLLRLGGEEDRQYVARNPHVVGRPLPGLPGPARYAARPGPSPELLREVGPGPFGTAELIALLRRHGRRPRIPLTLLRMPHEPLDPETLLHEHARDPLPPSAVEALLLAGGLTREVGRALLDAGRQDTSGYRWYRPAVRAVRMGLLTCDELVAHVAPAHRTLLLANLPEAKGLRWSLPEWTGMRTAVARALRPLRDDPRLWAELRRHAPSFPGTLPVLVARIVRGTLPAEPAGGPYVPGLDPAVTSLAPRAAEPVGGVERELALASLAVPMESVQEDIRWVRDCLARGLLTGEDVIRHKAPACWALDEDHWLGDVNHPDRHDWAAPVLAARAEADRLFALAIGADPDAWWRVAQTLPDFAGTLPHLLLRVTEGGSVSGRS
;
A
#
# COMPACT_ATOMS: atom_id res chain seq x y z
N MET A 1 -35.83 13.20 0.05
CA MET A 1 -34.57 13.58 0.72
C MET A 1 -34.31 12.56 1.81
N PRO A 2 -33.06 12.13 2.03
CA PRO A 2 -32.75 11.25 3.17
C PRO A 2 -33.00 11.98 4.49
N THR A 3 -33.38 11.23 5.51
CA THR A 3 -33.52 11.73 6.88
C THR A 3 -32.15 11.92 7.56
N ALA A 4 -32.09 12.70 8.63
CA ALA A 4 -30.85 12.87 9.40
C ALA A 4 -30.33 11.56 10.04
N GLU A 5 -31.22 10.57 10.24
CA GLU A 5 -30.90 9.25 10.77
C GLU A 5 -30.25 8.36 9.70
N GLU A 6 -30.83 8.35 8.50
CA GLU A 6 -30.28 7.66 7.32
C GLU A 6 -28.91 8.21 6.91
N ASP A 7 -28.73 9.53 7.00
CA ASP A 7 -27.45 10.19 6.69
C ASP A 7 -26.35 9.83 7.71
N ARG A 8 -26.68 9.84 9.02
CA ARG A 8 -25.78 9.35 10.08
C ARG A 8 -25.42 7.86 9.90
N THR A 9 -26.40 7.03 9.55
CA THR A 9 -26.19 5.59 9.30
C THR A 9 -25.27 5.37 8.09
N SER A 10 -25.54 6.06 6.98
CA SER A 10 -24.72 6.01 5.76
C SER A 10 -23.27 6.45 6.04
N ARG A 11 -23.08 7.51 6.83
CA ARG A 11 -21.76 8.00 7.22
C ARG A 11 -21.00 7.01 8.12
N ARG A 12 -21.66 6.45 9.15
CA ARG A 12 -21.05 5.44 10.05
C ARG A 12 -20.65 4.18 9.30
N ARG A 13 -21.49 3.74 8.36
CA ARG A 13 -21.23 2.59 7.48
C ARG A 13 -20.05 2.88 6.55
N ALA A 14 -20.02 4.06 5.92
CA ALA A 14 -18.93 4.47 5.03
C ALA A 14 -17.58 4.49 5.73
N TRP A 15 -17.52 5.06 6.93
CA TRP A 15 -16.35 5.06 7.81
C TRP A 15 -15.91 3.62 8.11
N CYS A 16 -16.78 2.78 8.68
CA CYS A 16 -16.48 1.36 8.94
C CYS A 16 -15.95 0.62 7.71
N VAL A 17 -16.53 0.87 6.53
CA VAL A 17 -16.07 0.30 5.26
C VAL A 17 -14.70 0.85 4.86
N ALA A 18 -14.41 2.15 5.02
CA ALA A 18 -13.09 2.71 4.78
C ALA A 18 -12.01 1.99 5.60
N HIS A 19 -12.27 1.73 6.90
CA HIS A 19 -11.39 0.97 7.78
C HIS A 19 -11.15 -0.47 7.28
N LEU A 20 -12.19 -1.17 6.81
CA LEU A 20 -12.10 -2.53 6.23
C LEU A 20 -11.35 -2.57 4.90
N LEU A 21 -11.59 -1.62 3.99
CA LEU A 21 -11.02 -1.62 2.64
C LEU A 21 -9.50 -1.47 2.62
N ARG A 22 -8.90 -0.97 3.70
CA ARG A 22 -7.44 -0.94 3.90
C ARG A 22 -6.83 -2.37 4.01
N HIS A 23 -7.63 -3.36 4.40
CA HIS A 23 -7.23 -4.77 4.61
C HIS A 23 -7.68 -5.71 3.48
N ALA A 24 -8.67 -5.32 2.68
CA ALA A 24 -9.23 -6.13 1.62
C ALA A 24 -8.28 -6.24 0.39
N PRO A 25 -8.20 -7.41 -0.28
CA PRO A 25 -7.59 -7.55 -1.60
C PRO A 25 -8.29 -6.68 -2.67
N ASP A 26 -7.57 -6.25 -3.70
CA ASP A 26 -8.11 -5.34 -4.73
C ASP A 26 -9.44 -5.79 -5.36
N HIS A 27 -9.64 -7.09 -5.61
CA HIS A 27 -10.90 -7.60 -6.20
C HIS A 27 -12.07 -7.54 -5.20
N VAL A 28 -11.80 -7.74 -3.91
CA VAL A 28 -12.78 -7.55 -2.83
C VAL A 28 -13.10 -6.05 -2.68
N VAL A 29 -12.10 -5.17 -2.77
CA VAL A 29 -12.31 -3.72 -2.74
C VAL A 29 -13.23 -3.28 -3.88
N ALA A 30 -12.99 -3.77 -5.10
CA ALA A 30 -13.81 -3.47 -6.27
C ALA A 30 -15.26 -3.97 -6.12
N ASP A 31 -15.46 -5.21 -5.65
CA ASP A 31 -16.79 -5.78 -5.39
C ASP A 31 -17.54 -4.99 -4.30
N LEU A 32 -16.91 -4.73 -3.15
CA LEU A 32 -17.52 -3.97 -2.05
C LEU A 32 -17.95 -2.57 -2.49
N ILE A 33 -17.12 -1.85 -3.25
CA ILE A 33 -17.48 -0.54 -3.84
C ILE A 33 -18.71 -0.66 -4.74
N GLY A 34 -18.82 -1.75 -5.51
CA GLY A 34 -19.97 -2.03 -6.38
C GLY A 34 -21.28 -2.28 -5.63
N ARG A 35 -21.21 -2.85 -4.41
CA ARG A 35 -22.39 -3.17 -3.57
C ARG A 35 -22.90 -1.99 -2.73
N LEU A 36 -22.11 -0.93 -2.55
CA LEU A 36 -22.52 0.22 -1.75
C LEU A 36 -23.62 1.04 -2.43
N ASP A 37 -24.65 1.38 -1.65
CA ASP A 37 -25.64 2.39 -2.01
C ASP A 37 -24.98 3.77 -2.22
N ALA A 38 -25.59 4.59 -3.10
CA ALA A 38 -25.04 5.90 -3.47
C ALA A 38 -24.80 6.85 -2.27
N PRO A 39 -25.67 6.94 -1.24
CA PRO A 39 -25.39 7.72 -0.03
C PRO A 39 -24.12 7.27 0.71
N THR A 40 -23.98 5.97 1.01
CA THR A 40 -22.80 5.42 1.68
C THR A 40 -21.54 5.60 0.83
N ARG A 41 -21.64 5.35 -0.48
CA ARG A 41 -20.53 5.52 -1.44
C ARG A 41 -20.05 6.97 -1.56
N LYS A 42 -20.97 7.96 -1.55
CA LYS A 42 -20.66 9.40 -1.49
C LYS A 42 -19.86 9.74 -0.23
N TYR A 43 -20.19 9.15 0.92
CA TYR A 43 -19.42 9.36 2.16
C TYR A 43 -18.07 8.66 2.10
N LEU A 44 -18.01 7.42 1.59
CA LEU A 44 -16.75 6.68 1.43
C LEU A 44 -15.75 7.48 0.57
N CYS A 45 -16.17 8.02 -0.57
CA CYS A 45 -15.31 8.83 -1.45
C CYS A 45 -14.77 10.12 -0.80
N ARG A 46 -15.38 10.58 0.30
CA ARG A 46 -14.97 11.76 1.09
C ARG A 46 -14.24 11.41 2.38
N ASP A 47 -14.17 10.12 2.70
CA ASP A 47 -13.52 9.64 3.90
C ASP A 47 -12.01 9.90 3.85
N GLU A 48 -11.43 10.28 4.98
CA GLU A 48 -10.02 10.66 5.06
C GLU A 48 -9.07 9.47 5.07
N TRP A 49 -9.60 8.27 5.33
CA TRP A 49 -8.86 7.05 5.59
C TRP A 49 -8.76 6.08 4.41
N LEU A 50 -9.20 6.50 3.22
CA LEU A 50 -9.09 5.71 2.00
C LEU A 50 -7.63 5.34 1.69
N SER A 51 -7.36 4.04 1.54
CA SER A 51 -6.06 3.57 1.09
C SER A 51 -5.78 4.02 -0.35
N ALA A 52 -4.50 4.18 -0.71
CA ALA A 52 -4.12 4.56 -2.07
C ALA A 52 -4.64 3.57 -3.14
N SER A 53 -4.69 2.27 -2.81
CA SER A 53 -5.33 1.24 -3.66
C SER A 53 -6.84 1.49 -3.81
N THR A 54 -7.55 1.79 -2.71
CA THR A 54 -8.99 2.08 -2.74
C THR A 54 -9.31 3.31 -3.59
N VAL A 55 -8.55 4.41 -3.45
CA VAL A 55 -8.75 5.60 -4.29
C VAL A 55 -8.44 5.30 -5.77
N THR A 56 -7.38 4.54 -6.04
CA THR A 56 -7.03 4.09 -7.40
C THR A 56 -8.17 3.29 -8.04
N LEU A 57 -8.77 2.36 -7.29
CA LEU A 57 -9.89 1.54 -7.76
C LEU A 57 -11.18 2.36 -7.93
N LEU A 58 -11.48 3.30 -7.02
CA LEU A 58 -12.61 4.23 -7.15
C LEU A 58 -12.51 5.09 -8.41
N LEU A 59 -11.32 5.60 -8.76
CA LEU A 59 -11.16 6.42 -9.96
C LEU A 59 -11.25 5.59 -11.25
N ARG A 60 -10.72 4.37 -11.23
CA ARG A 60 -10.64 3.47 -12.38
C ARG A 60 -11.98 2.77 -12.67
N LEU A 61 -12.67 2.30 -11.64
CA LEU A 61 -13.88 1.46 -11.73
C LEU A 61 -15.16 2.21 -11.33
N GLY A 62 -15.04 3.36 -10.66
CA GLY A 62 -16.18 4.19 -10.27
C GLY A 62 -16.73 5.04 -11.42
N GLY A 63 -17.92 5.60 -11.17
CA GLY A 63 -18.59 6.53 -12.06
C GLY A 63 -18.03 7.96 -11.96
N GLU A 64 -18.63 8.88 -12.72
CA GLU A 64 -18.20 10.29 -12.71
C GLU A 64 -18.41 10.95 -11.34
N GLU A 65 -19.47 10.61 -10.62
CA GLU A 65 -19.71 11.10 -9.27
C GLU A 65 -18.61 10.71 -8.29
N ASP A 66 -18.14 9.46 -8.33
CA ASP A 66 -17.04 9.00 -7.46
C ASP A 66 -15.77 9.81 -7.70
N ARG A 67 -15.42 10.00 -8.98
CA ARG A 67 -14.27 10.81 -9.40
C ARG A 67 -14.42 12.26 -8.93
N GLN A 68 -15.63 12.82 -9.00
CA GLN A 68 -15.93 14.17 -8.53
C GLN A 68 -15.86 14.29 -6.99
N TYR A 69 -16.33 13.29 -6.23
CA TYR A 69 -16.23 13.29 -4.77
C TYR A 69 -14.78 13.11 -4.30
N VAL A 70 -14.04 12.15 -4.87
CA VAL A 70 -12.61 11.95 -4.62
C VAL A 70 -11.80 13.21 -4.93
N ALA A 71 -12.12 13.94 -6.00
CA ALA A 71 -11.45 15.20 -6.34
C ALA A 71 -11.58 16.30 -5.28
N ARG A 72 -12.74 16.32 -4.60
CA ARG A 72 -13.07 17.28 -3.57
C ARG A 72 -12.60 16.85 -2.18
N ASN A 73 -12.12 15.61 -2.02
CA ASN A 73 -11.55 15.10 -0.77
C ASN A 73 -10.18 15.78 -0.51
N PRO A 74 -10.00 16.53 0.59
CA PRO A 74 -8.73 17.17 0.90
C PRO A 74 -7.68 16.20 1.47
N HIS A 75 -8.12 15.04 2.00
CA HIS A 75 -7.30 14.08 2.73
C HIS A 75 -6.65 13.00 1.85
N VAL A 76 -6.93 12.95 0.54
CA VAL A 76 -6.25 12.05 -0.40
C VAL A 76 -4.78 12.49 -0.55
N VAL A 77 -3.94 12.05 0.38
CA VAL A 77 -2.50 12.36 0.47
C VAL A 77 -1.77 11.82 -0.76
N GLY A 78 -0.66 12.46 -1.14
CA GLY A 78 0.06 12.12 -2.38
C GLY A 78 -0.60 12.73 -3.63
N ARG A 79 -1.55 13.66 -3.41
CA ARG A 79 -2.24 14.52 -4.39
C ARG A 79 -1.40 14.92 -5.61
N PRO A 80 -2.09 15.39 -6.67
CA PRO A 80 -3.55 15.41 -6.87
C PRO A 80 -4.10 14.38 -7.87
N LEU A 81 -4.57 13.26 -7.34
CA LEU A 81 -5.84 12.75 -7.84
C LEU A 81 -6.92 13.83 -7.64
N PRO A 82 -7.83 14.03 -8.62
CA PRO A 82 -7.59 14.54 -9.97
C PRO A 82 -7.14 16.02 -9.99
N GLY A 83 -6.60 16.46 -11.13
CA GLY A 83 -5.98 17.79 -11.24
C GLY A 83 -4.54 17.79 -10.72
N LEU A 84 -3.78 16.79 -11.19
CA LEU A 84 -2.42 16.33 -10.81
C LEU A 84 -1.39 17.44 -10.55
N PRO A 85 -0.12 17.16 -10.13
CA PRO A 85 0.89 18.21 -10.09
C PRO A 85 1.32 18.44 -11.54
N GLY A 86 0.35 18.83 -12.38
CA GLY A 86 -0.08 17.92 -13.44
C GLY A 86 0.73 18.10 -14.69
N PRO A 87 0.23 17.60 -15.84
CA PRO A 87 0.70 18.11 -17.13
C PRO A 87 0.82 19.64 -17.10
N ALA A 88 -0.08 20.35 -16.40
CA ALA A 88 0.02 21.77 -16.05
C ALA A 88 1.26 22.19 -15.22
N ARG A 89 1.56 21.63 -14.03
CA ARG A 89 2.77 22.04 -13.27
C ARG A 89 4.07 21.53 -13.92
N TYR A 90 4.03 20.44 -14.70
CA TYR A 90 5.15 20.00 -15.52
C TYR A 90 5.36 20.94 -16.73
N ALA A 91 4.28 21.41 -17.38
CA ALA A 91 4.31 22.39 -18.46
C ALA A 91 4.73 23.79 -17.97
N ALA A 92 4.41 24.15 -16.72
CA ALA A 92 4.87 25.40 -16.09
C ALA A 92 6.36 25.39 -15.70
N ARG A 93 7.10 24.30 -15.92
CA ARG A 93 8.55 24.28 -15.64
C ARG A 93 9.30 25.12 -16.70
N PRO A 94 10.46 25.71 -16.37
CA PRO A 94 11.33 26.33 -17.36
C PRO A 94 11.66 25.41 -18.53
N GLY A 95 11.94 25.99 -19.69
CA GLY A 95 12.42 25.27 -20.87
C GLY A 95 13.78 24.60 -20.63
N PRO A 96 14.26 23.80 -21.60
CA PRO A 96 15.61 23.24 -21.55
C PRO A 96 16.67 24.34 -21.46
N SER A 97 17.75 24.10 -20.72
CA SER A 97 18.84 25.08 -20.63
C SER A 97 19.66 25.11 -21.93
N PRO A 98 20.38 26.20 -22.24
CA PRO A 98 21.22 26.29 -23.44
C PRO A 98 22.29 25.20 -23.51
N GLU A 99 22.78 24.71 -22.38
CA GLU A 99 23.73 23.59 -22.28
C GLU A 99 23.07 22.29 -22.73
N LEU A 100 21.85 22.02 -22.25
CA LEU A 100 21.10 20.83 -22.63
C LEU A 100 20.75 20.87 -24.13
N LEU A 101 20.28 22.01 -24.63
CA LEU A 101 19.98 22.20 -26.06
C LEU A 101 21.21 21.98 -26.95
N ARG A 102 22.40 22.40 -26.52
CA ARG A 102 23.65 22.11 -27.23
C ARG A 102 24.08 20.64 -27.12
N GLU A 103 23.72 19.95 -26.04
CA GLU A 103 24.06 18.53 -25.83
C GLU A 103 23.13 17.57 -26.60
N VAL A 104 21.85 17.92 -26.77
CA VAL A 104 20.81 17.01 -27.34
C VAL A 104 20.14 17.52 -28.61
N GLY A 105 20.35 18.77 -29.02
CA GLY A 105 19.65 19.40 -30.16
C GLY A 105 18.26 19.94 -29.79
N PRO A 106 17.57 20.62 -30.72
CA PRO A 106 16.25 21.23 -30.48
C PRO A 106 15.07 20.28 -30.70
N GLY A 107 15.27 19.13 -31.35
CA GLY A 107 14.21 18.22 -31.82
C GLY A 107 13.61 18.63 -33.19
N PRO A 108 12.54 17.96 -33.65
CA PRO A 108 11.83 16.89 -32.95
C PRO A 108 12.63 15.58 -32.88
N PHE A 109 12.47 14.84 -31.79
CA PHE A 109 13.07 13.52 -31.61
C PHE A 109 12.13 12.39 -32.04
N GLY A 110 12.67 11.39 -32.74
CA GLY A 110 12.00 10.11 -32.94
C GLY A 110 11.97 9.26 -31.66
N THR A 111 11.10 8.25 -31.59
CA THR A 111 10.97 7.38 -30.39
C THR A 111 12.30 6.77 -29.95
N ALA A 112 13.09 6.21 -30.87
CA ALA A 112 14.39 5.59 -30.55
C ALA A 112 15.43 6.61 -30.03
N GLU A 113 15.45 7.82 -30.58
CA GLU A 113 16.34 8.90 -30.15
C GLU A 113 15.98 9.36 -28.73
N LEU A 114 14.69 9.55 -28.47
CA LEU A 114 14.18 9.92 -27.14
C LEU A 114 14.52 8.85 -26.09
N ILE A 115 14.38 7.55 -26.43
CA ILE A 115 14.81 6.44 -25.56
C ILE A 115 16.31 6.51 -25.27
N ALA A 116 17.15 6.74 -26.29
CA ALA A 116 18.60 6.87 -26.12
C ALA A 116 18.97 8.07 -25.24
N LEU A 117 18.31 9.22 -25.41
CA LEU A 117 18.49 10.41 -24.58
C LEU A 117 18.03 10.17 -23.13
N LEU A 118 16.88 9.52 -22.93
CA LEU A 118 16.39 9.12 -21.61
C LEU A 118 17.34 8.15 -20.91
N ARG A 119 17.97 7.23 -21.64
CA ARG A 119 18.97 6.29 -21.13
C ARG A 119 20.27 7.03 -20.73
N ARG A 120 20.80 7.88 -21.62
CA ARG A 120 21.99 8.72 -21.39
C ARG A 120 21.83 9.69 -20.20
N HIS A 121 20.68 10.33 -20.08
CA HIS A 121 20.42 11.38 -19.08
C HIS A 121 19.63 10.91 -17.85
N GLY A 122 19.12 9.68 -17.82
CA GLY A 122 18.23 9.15 -16.78
C GLY A 122 18.83 9.06 -15.37
N ARG A 123 20.16 9.16 -15.24
CA ARG A 123 20.85 9.28 -13.95
C ARG A 123 20.88 10.72 -13.40
N ARG A 124 20.74 11.74 -14.26
CA ARG A 124 20.67 13.15 -13.86
C ARG A 124 19.22 13.46 -13.43
N PRO A 125 18.98 13.95 -12.20
CA PRO A 125 17.62 14.29 -11.77
C PRO A 125 17.05 15.42 -12.64
N ARG A 126 15.72 15.43 -12.81
CA ARG A 126 14.94 16.46 -13.53
C ARG A 126 15.11 16.52 -15.06
N ILE A 127 16.25 16.11 -15.64
CA ILE A 127 16.49 16.19 -17.10
C ILE A 127 15.54 15.30 -17.92
N PRO A 128 15.23 14.04 -17.53
CA PRO A 128 14.26 13.22 -18.28
C PRO A 128 12.89 13.88 -18.47
N LEU A 129 12.39 14.59 -17.45
CA LEU A 129 11.15 15.38 -17.53
C LEU A 129 11.25 16.63 -18.43
N THR A 130 12.47 17.10 -18.70
CA THR A 130 12.71 18.19 -19.66
C THR A 130 12.77 17.63 -21.07
N LEU A 131 13.40 16.48 -21.29
CA LEU A 131 13.43 15.77 -22.58
C LEU A 131 12.02 15.40 -23.05
N LEU A 132 11.18 14.85 -22.16
CA LEU A 132 9.74 14.57 -22.40
C LEU A 132 8.85 15.82 -22.57
N ARG A 133 9.44 17.00 -22.67
CA ARG A 133 8.77 18.28 -22.98
C ARG A 133 9.34 18.98 -24.19
N MET A 134 10.45 18.50 -24.72
CA MET A 134 10.98 18.97 -25.99
C MET A 134 10.16 18.37 -27.13
N PRO A 135 10.16 18.95 -28.33
CA PRO A 135 9.45 18.38 -29.47
C PRO A 135 9.91 16.93 -29.70
N HIS A 136 8.95 16.01 -29.79
CA HIS A 136 9.18 14.61 -30.12
C HIS A 136 7.92 14.02 -30.76
N GLU A 137 8.09 12.96 -31.53
CA GLU A 137 6.99 12.17 -32.06
C GLU A 137 6.21 11.48 -30.92
N PRO A 138 4.95 11.06 -31.13
CA PRO A 138 4.27 10.19 -30.18
C PRO A 138 5.12 8.96 -29.86
N LEU A 139 5.38 8.72 -28.57
CA LEU A 139 6.15 7.57 -28.10
C LEU A 139 5.44 6.27 -28.51
N ASP A 140 6.06 5.48 -29.38
CA ASP A 140 5.57 4.14 -29.70
C ASP A 140 5.72 3.22 -28.47
N PRO A 141 4.61 2.68 -27.92
CA PRO A 141 4.64 1.76 -26.79
C PRO A 141 5.45 0.49 -27.07
N GLU A 142 5.40 -0.06 -28.28
CA GLU A 142 6.03 -1.35 -28.58
C GLU A 142 7.55 -1.22 -28.62
N THR A 143 8.07 -0.22 -29.33
CA THR A 143 9.50 0.13 -29.34
C THR A 143 10.00 0.47 -27.92
N LEU A 144 9.23 1.25 -27.15
CA LEU A 144 9.60 1.61 -25.77
C LEU A 144 9.75 0.37 -24.88
N LEU A 145 8.81 -0.57 -24.94
CA LEU A 145 8.87 -1.79 -24.15
C LEU A 145 9.94 -2.77 -24.62
N HIS A 146 10.14 -2.90 -25.94
CA HIS A 146 11.22 -3.72 -26.49
C HIS A 146 12.60 -3.22 -26.04
N GLU A 147 12.85 -1.92 -26.18
CA GLU A 147 14.10 -1.30 -25.73
C GLU A 147 14.29 -1.37 -24.22
N HIS A 148 13.21 -1.24 -23.44
CA HIS A 148 13.27 -1.39 -21.98
C HIS A 148 13.59 -2.83 -21.56
N ALA A 149 13.00 -3.83 -22.19
CA ALA A 149 13.29 -5.24 -21.90
C ALA A 149 14.74 -5.63 -22.26
N ARG A 150 15.28 -5.04 -23.34
CA ARG A 150 16.65 -5.26 -23.82
C ARG A 150 17.71 -4.58 -22.95
N ASP A 151 17.51 -3.30 -22.62
CA ASP A 151 18.41 -2.52 -21.74
C ASP A 151 17.58 -1.50 -20.93
N PRO A 152 17.18 -1.86 -19.69
CA PRO A 152 16.15 -1.11 -18.97
C PRO A 152 16.54 0.34 -18.71
N LEU A 153 15.53 1.22 -18.77
CA LEU A 153 15.71 2.66 -18.58
C LEU A 153 16.08 2.99 -17.12
N PRO A 154 16.94 3.99 -16.86
CA PRO A 154 17.28 4.39 -15.49
C PRO A 154 16.04 4.82 -14.68
N PRO A 155 15.98 4.58 -13.36
CA PRO A 155 14.79 4.85 -12.54
C PRO A 155 14.23 6.28 -12.65
N SER A 156 15.06 7.33 -12.81
CA SER A 156 14.54 8.70 -12.98
C SER A 156 13.93 8.96 -14.36
N ALA A 157 14.29 8.19 -15.38
CA ALA A 157 13.64 8.22 -16.69
C ALA A 157 12.29 7.50 -16.64
N VAL A 158 12.21 6.35 -15.97
CA VAL A 158 10.93 5.66 -15.69
C VAL A 158 10.00 6.55 -14.87
N GLU A 159 10.49 7.17 -13.78
CA GLU A 159 9.67 8.13 -12.99
C GLU A 159 9.16 9.27 -13.87
N ALA A 160 9.97 9.76 -14.82
CA ALA A 160 9.59 10.84 -15.72
C ALA A 160 8.52 10.41 -16.75
N LEU A 161 8.63 9.21 -17.31
CA LEU A 161 7.65 8.62 -18.21
C LEU A 161 6.28 8.44 -17.51
N LEU A 162 6.29 7.87 -16.30
CA LEU A 162 5.07 7.74 -15.46
C LEU A 162 4.46 9.10 -15.05
N LEU A 163 5.25 10.17 -15.06
CA LEU A 163 4.83 11.54 -14.71
C LEU A 163 4.31 12.35 -15.91
N ALA A 164 4.86 12.12 -17.11
CA ALA A 164 4.39 12.76 -18.33
C ALA A 164 2.96 12.30 -18.70
N GLY A 165 2.64 11.04 -18.39
CA GLY A 165 1.34 10.43 -18.70
C GLY A 165 1.26 9.96 -20.16
N GLY A 166 0.04 9.67 -20.62
CA GLY A 166 -0.20 9.15 -21.98
C GLY A 166 0.15 7.67 -22.20
N LEU A 167 0.70 6.99 -21.19
CA LEU A 167 1.01 5.56 -21.22
C LEU A 167 -0.20 4.70 -20.82
N THR A 168 -0.35 3.52 -21.42
CA THR A 168 -1.31 2.52 -20.95
C THR A 168 -0.86 1.90 -19.62
N ARG A 169 -1.78 1.23 -18.93
CA ARG A 169 -1.49 0.55 -17.66
C ARG A 169 -0.49 -0.60 -17.85
N GLU A 170 -0.58 -1.28 -18.98
CA GLU A 170 0.29 -2.38 -19.41
C GLU A 170 1.73 -1.89 -19.60
N VAL A 171 1.90 -0.75 -20.28
CA VAL A 171 3.21 -0.08 -20.44
C VAL A 171 3.74 0.38 -19.08
N GLY A 172 2.89 1.00 -18.26
CA GLY A 172 3.26 1.46 -16.91
C GLY A 172 3.73 0.32 -15.99
N ARG A 173 3.17 -0.88 -16.13
CA ARG A 173 3.61 -2.10 -15.42
C ARG A 173 4.95 -2.61 -15.94
N ALA A 174 5.07 -2.77 -17.26
CA ALA A 174 6.28 -3.31 -17.88
C ALA A 174 7.51 -2.40 -17.65
N LEU A 175 7.33 -1.09 -17.58
CA LEU A 175 8.39 -0.14 -17.21
C LEU A 175 8.88 -0.25 -15.75
N LEU A 176 8.22 -1.02 -14.89
CA LEU A 176 8.68 -1.33 -13.53
C LEU A 176 9.48 -2.64 -13.45
N ASP A 177 9.50 -3.45 -14.51
CA ASP A 177 10.47 -4.54 -14.65
C ASP A 177 11.81 -3.98 -15.14
N ALA A 178 12.59 -3.46 -14.19
CA ALA A 178 13.95 -3.02 -14.48
C ALA A 178 14.98 -4.17 -14.46
N GLY A 179 14.56 -5.42 -14.71
CA GLY A 179 15.41 -6.59 -14.96
C GLY A 179 16.63 -6.73 -14.05
N ARG A 180 17.80 -6.99 -14.63
CA ARG A 180 19.09 -7.11 -13.90
C ARG A 180 19.73 -5.76 -13.53
N GLN A 181 19.01 -4.63 -13.57
CA GLN A 181 19.59 -3.34 -13.14
C GLN A 181 20.02 -3.37 -11.66
N ASP A 182 21.17 -2.78 -11.43
CA ASP A 182 21.77 -2.59 -10.10
C ASP A 182 20.87 -1.76 -9.16
N THR A 183 20.49 -2.36 -8.04
CA THR A 183 19.70 -1.75 -6.97
C THR A 183 20.53 -0.92 -5.98
N SER A 184 21.86 -0.87 -6.11
CA SER A 184 22.75 0.00 -5.30
C SER A 184 22.45 1.50 -5.51
N GLY A 185 21.82 1.84 -6.63
CA GLY A 185 21.50 3.21 -7.01
C GLY A 185 20.57 3.92 -6.04
N TYR A 186 20.99 5.09 -5.58
CA TYR A 186 20.17 5.98 -4.75
C TYR A 186 18.82 6.26 -5.44
N ARG A 187 17.74 5.82 -4.80
CA ARG A 187 16.33 6.06 -5.17
C ARG A 187 15.71 5.19 -6.29
N TRP A 188 16.20 3.97 -6.51
CA TRP A 188 15.60 2.99 -7.44
C TRP A 188 14.07 2.79 -7.27
N TYR A 189 13.55 2.97 -6.05
CA TYR A 189 12.15 2.72 -5.67
C TYR A 189 11.17 3.83 -6.10
N ARG A 190 11.66 4.99 -6.58
CA ARG A 190 10.80 6.16 -6.89
C ARG A 190 9.72 5.91 -7.95
N PRO A 191 9.96 5.15 -9.04
CA PRO A 191 8.91 4.76 -9.98
C PRO A 191 7.73 4.05 -9.34
N ALA A 192 7.97 3.10 -8.43
CA ALA A 192 6.91 2.36 -7.74
C ALA A 192 6.09 3.29 -6.82
N VAL A 193 6.76 4.14 -6.03
CA VAL A 193 6.09 5.17 -5.19
C VAL A 193 5.28 6.13 -6.05
N ARG A 194 5.79 6.47 -7.25
CA ARG A 194 5.08 7.33 -8.19
C ARG A 194 3.86 6.65 -8.79
N ALA A 195 3.96 5.39 -9.21
CA ALA A 195 2.87 4.64 -9.83
C ALA A 195 1.63 4.56 -8.90
N VAL A 196 1.84 4.35 -7.60
CA VAL A 196 0.77 4.34 -6.60
C VAL A 196 0.17 5.73 -6.40
N ARG A 197 1.00 6.76 -6.16
CA ARG A 197 0.51 8.14 -5.93
C ARG A 197 -0.21 8.76 -7.12
N MET A 198 0.13 8.34 -8.33
CA MET A 198 -0.51 8.78 -9.57
C MET A 198 -1.78 7.99 -9.89
N GLY A 199 -2.15 6.98 -9.09
CA GLY A 199 -3.29 6.10 -9.36
C GLY A 199 -3.12 5.20 -10.58
N LEU A 200 -1.87 4.95 -11.01
CA LEU A 200 -1.59 4.05 -12.14
C LEU A 200 -1.73 2.60 -11.70
N LEU A 201 -1.18 2.26 -10.53
CA LEU A 201 -1.14 0.91 -9.96
C LEU A 201 -1.53 0.94 -8.48
N THR A 202 -2.15 -0.14 -8.01
CA THR A 202 -2.38 -0.42 -6.58
C THR A 202 -1.14 -1.09 -5.97
N CYS A 203 -1.14 -1.29 -4.64
CA CYS A 203 -0.09 -2.05 -3.97
C CYS A 203 -0.09 -3.54 -4.38
N ASP A 204 -1.27 -4.17 -4.56
CA ASP A 204 -1.37 -5.56 -5.03
C ASP A 204 -0.81 -5.69 -6.48
N GLU A 205 -1.08 -4.72 -7.35
CA GLU A 205 -0.51 -4.68 -8.71
C GLU A 205 1.01 -4.50 -8.72
N LEU A 206 1.58 -3.66 -7.83
CA LEU A 206 3.03 -3.58 -7.66
C LEU A 206 3.62 -4.93 -7.26
N VAL A 207 3.02 -5.62 -6.29
CA VAL A 207 3.50 -6.93 -5.83
C VAL A 207 3.42 -7.99 -6.93
N ALA A 208 2.37 -7.95 -7.76
CA ALA A 208 2.17 -8.88 -8.87
C ALA A 208 3.14 -8.66 -10.04
N HIS A 209 3.53 -7.42 -10.33
CA HIS A 209 4.25 -7.05 -11.56
C HIS A 209 5.70 -6.57 -11.38
N VAL A 210 6.12 -6.13 -10.19
CA VAL A 210 7.52 -5.70 -9.97
C VAL A 210 8.45 -6.91 -9.98
N ALA A 211 9.48 -6.81 -10.82
CA ALA A 211 10.59 -7.74 -10.92
C ALA A 211 11.94 -6.97 -10.82
N PRO A 212 13.04 -7.63 -10.39
CA PRO A 212 13.10 -8.96 -9.77
C PRO A 212 12.48 -9.01 -8.37
N ALA A 213 12.21 -10.22 -7.86
CA ALA A 213 11.45 -10.46 -6.63
C ALA A 213 12.00 -9.74 -5.38
N HIS A 214 13.33 -9.59 -5.24
CA HIS A 214 13.92 -8.85 -4.11
C HIS A 214 13.45 -7.39 -4.04
N ARG A 215 13.12 -6.75 -5.17
CA ARG A 215 12.66 -5.34 -5.16
C ARG A 215 11.31 -5.22 -4.45
N THR A 216 10.41 -6.15 -4.66
CA THR A 216 9.11 -6.19 -3.99
C THR A 216 9.26 -6.36 -2.48
N LEU A 217 10.23 -7.16 -2.03
CA LEU A 217 10.58 -7.29 -0.61
C LEU A 217 11.17 -5.99 -0.04
N LEU A 218 12.10 -5.35 -0.76
CA LEU A 218 12.67 -4.06 -0.37
C LEU A 218 11.64 -2.92 -0.35
N LEU A 219 10.64 -2.90 -1.25
CA LEU A 219 9.56 -1.91 -1.25
C LEU A 219 8.73 -1.95 0.04
N ALA A 220 8.66 -3.08 0.74
CA ALA A 220 7.99 -3.23 2.02
C ALA A 220 8.83 -2.77 3.23
N ASN A 221 10.11 -2.46 3.02
CA ASN A 221 11.02 -1.93 4.05
C ASN A 221 12.07 -1.00 3.42
N LEU A 222 11.61 0.13 2.89
CA LEU A 222 12.50 1.12 2.28
C LEU A 222 13.41 1.77 3.34
N PRO A 223 14.69 2.03 3.02
CA PRO A 223 15.61 2.67 3.97
C PRO A 223 15.19 4.11 4.28
N GLU A 224 15.53 4.57 5.48
CA GLU A 224 15.29 5.95 5.91
C GLU A 224 16.15 6.95 5.12
N ALA A 225 15.61 7.44 4.00
CA ALA A 225 16.26 8.39 3.13
C ALA A 225 15.45 9.69 2.96
N LYS A 226 16.15 10.82 2.82
CA LYS A 226 15.52 12.13 2.55
C LYS A 226 14.99 12.19 1.11
N GLY A 227 13.67 12.27 0.95
CA GLY A 227 13.03 12.56 -0.34
C GLY A 227 11.62 11.98 -0.48
N LEU A 228 11.25 11.67 -1.73
CA LEU A 228 10.06 10.87 -2.03
C LEU A 228 10.24 9.49 -1.37
N ARG A 229 9.27 9.08 -0.57
CA ARG A 229 9.16 7.80 0.15
C ARG A 229 7.67 7.52 0.40
N TRP A 230 7.34 6.30 0.83
CA TRP A 230 5.99 5.98 1.31
C TRP A 230 5.56 6.90 2.47
N SER A 231 4.29 7.29 2.51
CA SER A 231 3.63 7.72 3.75
C SER A 231 3.31 6.49 4.61
N LEU A 232 2.96 6.66 5.89
CA LEU A 232 2.59 5.52 6.74
C LEU A 232 1.39 4.69 6.17
N PRO A 233 0.31 5.32 5.64
CA PRO A 233 -0.75 4.58 4.94
C PRO A 233 -0.30 3.84 3.67
N GLU A 234 0.61 4.41 2.88
CA GLU A 234 1.14 3.73 1.70
C GLU A 234 2.07 2.57 2.09
N TRP A 235 2.86 2.74 3.16
CA TRP A 235 3.79 1.74 3.65
C TRP A 235 3.07 0.54 4.25
N THR A 236 2.01 0.78 5.05
CA THR A 236 1.12 -0.27 5.56
C THR A 236 0.49 -1.02 4.39
N GLY A 237 -0.15 -0.35 3.43
CA GLY A 237 -0.73 -0.99 2.25
C GLY A 237 0.27 -1.81 1.40
N MET A 238 1.50 -1.32 1.24
CA MET A 238 2.57 -2.07 0.54
C MET A 238 2.99 -3.32 1.34
N ARG A 239 3.14 -3.20 2.67
CA ARG A 239 3.47 -4.34 3.56
C ARG A 239 2.36 -5.38 3.59
N THR A 240 1.10 -4.96 3.69
CA THR A 240 -0.09 -5.80 3.58
C THR A 240 -0.10 -6.59 2.27
N ALA A 241 0.09 -5.93 1.12
CA ALA A 241 0.15 -6.59 -0.19
C ALA A 241 1.28 -7.63 -0.27
N VAL A 242 2.47 -7.32 0.27
CA VAL A 242 3.59 -8.27 0.32
C VAL A 242 3.29 -9.43 1.26
N ALA A 243 2.72 -9.19 2.44
CA ALA A 243 2.33 -10.24 3.38
C ALA A 243 1.30 -11.21 2.77
N ARG A 244 0.34 -10.72 1.98
CA ARG A 244 -0.59 -11.57 1.20
C ARG A 244 0.16 -12.49 0.23
N ALA A 245 1.14 -11.97 -0.51
CA ALA A 245 1.94 -12.75 -1.45
C ALA A 245 2.90 -13.75 -0.76
N LEU A 246 3.38 -13.45 0.44
CA LEU A 246 4.22 -14.33 1.26
C LEU A 246 3.44 -15.38 2.06
N ARG A 247 2.12 -15.19 2.25
CA ARG A 247 1.24 -16.09 3.03
C ARG A 247 1.40 -17.60 2.72
N PRO A 248 1.64 -18.06 1.47
CA PRO A 248 1.87 -19.48 1.20
C PRO A 248 3.08 -20.10 1.92
N LEU A 249 4.06 -19.29 2.37
CA LEU A 249 5.20 -19.75 3.18
C LEU A 249 4.81 -20.10 4.62
N ARG A 250 3.67 -19.60 5.12
CA ARG A 250 3.20 -19.75 6.51
C ARG A 250 4.30 -19.35 7.51
N ASP A 251 4.33 -20.00 8.67
CA ASP A 251 5.36 -19.84 9.69
C ASP A 251 6.53 -20.84 9.52
N ASP A 252 6.68 -21.48 8.34
CA ASP A 252 7.71 -22.52 8.13
C ASP A 252 9.11 -21.90 7.93
N PRO A 253 10.04 -22.02 8.90
CA PRO A 253 11.35 -21.40 8.82
C PRO A 253 12.19 -21.88 7.64
N ARG A 254 11.91 -23.08 7.10
CA ARG A 254 12.60 -23.62 5.92
C ARG A 254 12.21 -22.84 4.68
N LEU A 255 10.91 -22.60 4.47
CA LEU A 255 10.41 -21.84 3.32
C LEU A 255 10.85 -20.36 3.38
N TRP A 256 10.95 -19.78 4.57
CA TRP A 256 11.55 -18.45 4.77
C TRP A 256 13.07 -18.44 4.48
N ALA A 257 13.80 -19.51 4.77
CA ALA A 257 15.21 -19.63 4.41
C ALA A 257 15.41 -19.76 2.88
N GLU A 258 14.55 -20.53 2.20
CA GLU A 258 14.53 -20.61 0.73
C GLU A 258 14.22 -19.25 0.09
N LEU A 259 13.31 -18.46 0.67
CA LEU A 259 13.03 -17.10 0.22
C LEU A 259 14.28 -16.21 0.30
N ARG A 260 14.99 -16.21 1.43
CA ARG A 260 16.22 -15.41 1.61
C ARG A 260 17.31 -15.84 0.63
N ARG A 261 17.47 -17.15 0.42
CA ARG A 261 18.45 -17.72 -0.52
C ARG A 261 18.18 -17.25 -1.95
N HIS A 262 16.96 -17.45 -2.44
CA HIS A 262 16.67 -17.29 -3.88
C HIS A 262 16.17 -15.90 -4.29
N ALA A 263 15.64 -15.06 -3.40
CA ALA A 263 15.18 -13.72 -3.75
C ALA A 263 16.21 -12.79 -4.42
N PRO A 264 17.51 -12.78 -4.06
CA PRO A 264 18.51 -11.90 -4.69
C PRO A 264 18.66 -12.16 -6.19
N SER A 265 18.72 -13.44 -6.59
CA SER A 265 19.01 -13.87 -7.96
C SER A 265 17.78 -14.13 -8.82
N PHE A 266 16.60 -14.34 -8.22
CA PHE A 266 15.39 -14.70 -8.96
C PHE A 266 14.85 -13.56 -9.84
N PRO A 267 14.87 -13.69 -11.18
CA PRO A 267 14.58 -12.58 -12.09
C PRO A 267 13.08 -12.26 -12.22
N GLY A 268 12.18 -13.17 -11.85
CA GLY A 268 10.73 -12.97 -11.93
C GLY A 268 10.15 -12.23 -10.72
N THR A 269 8.82 -12.14 -10.67
CA THR A 269 8.08 -11.44 -9.61
C THR A 269 7.97 -12.28 -8.32
N LEU A 270 7.70 -11.61 -7.19
CA LEU A 270 7.65 -12.26 -5.87
C LEU A 270 6.61 -13.40 -5.77
N PRO A 271 5.37 -13.29 -6.30
CA PRO A 271 4.41 -14.40 -6.27
C PRO A 271 4.90 -15.64 -7.02
N VAL A 272 5.64 -15.48 -8.13
CA VAL A 272 6.21 -16.61 -8.90
C VAL A 272 7.35 -17.27 -8.12
N LEU A 273 8.18 -16.49 -7.41
CA LEU A 273 9.20 -17.03 -6.51
C LEU A 273 8.56 -17.87 -5.40
N VAL A 274 7.60 -17.30 -4.67
CA VAL A 274 6.89 -17.99 -3.57
C VAL A 274 6.22 -19.28 -4.06
N ALA A 275 5.54 -19.24 -5.21
CA ALA A 275 4.91 -20.43 -5.79
C ALA A 275 5.94 -21.53 -6.12
N ARG A 276 7.16 -21.17 -6.56
CA ARG A 276 8.23 -22.14 -6.83
C ARG A 276 8.88 -22.70 -5.57
N ILE A 277 9.03 -21.88 -4.53
CA ILE A 277 9.50 -22.30 -3.18
C ILE A 277 8.54 -23.34 -2.61
N VAL A 278 7.25 -23.02 -2.52
CA VAL A 278 6.22 -23.91 -1.94
C VAL A 278 6.09 -25.23 -2.70
N ARG A 279 6.34 -25.23 -4.02
CA ARG A 279 6.36 -26.44 -4.85
C ARG A 279 7.68 -27.23 -4.82
N GLY A 280 8.74 -26.72 -4.17
CA GLY A 280 10.06 -27.36 -4.20
C GLY A 280 10.70 -27.41 -5.60
N THR A 281 10.32 -26.48 -6.50
CA THR A 281 10.71 -26.48 -7.92
C THR A 281 11.86 -25.55 -8.28
N LEU A 282 12.50 -24.92 -7.28
CA LEU A 282 13.69 -24.10 -7.52
C LEU A 282 14.91 -25.00 -7.73
N PRO A 283 15.77 -24.69 -8.71
CA PRO A 283 17.06 -25.37 -8.85
C PRO A 283 17.94 -25.04 -7.64
N ALA A 284 18.86 -25.95 -7.29
CA ALA A 284 19.94 -25.63 -6.37
C ALA A 284 20.73 -24.42 -6.92
N GLU A 285 20.88 -23.38 -6.10
CA GLU A 285 21.56 -22.16 -6.52
C GLU A 285 23.08 -22.37 -6.60
N PRO A 286 23.79 -21.78 -7.59
CA PRO A 286 25.24 -21.64 -7.48
C PRO A 286 25.60 -20.86 -6.21
N ALA A 287 26.60 -21.35 -5.47
CA ALA A 287 27.04 -20.72 -4.23
C ALA A 287 27.49 -19.26 -4.46
N GLY A 288 26.87 -18.31 -3.74
CA GLY A 288 27.22 -16.88 -3.80
C GLY A 288 26.36 -16.06 -4.77
N GLY A 289 25.04 -16.06 -4.58
CA GLY A 289 24.13 -15.10 -5.22
C GLY A 289 24.52 -13.63 -4.93
N PRO A 290 24.05 -12.67 -5.75
CA PRO A 290 24.45 -11.27 -5.61
C PRO A 290 23.99 -10.68 -4.26
N TYR A 291 24.87 -10.00 -3.55
CA TYR A 291 24.49 -9.28 -2.33
C TYR A 291 23.55 -8.11 -2.66
N VAL A 292 22.36 -8.12 -2.07
CA VAL A 292 21.35 -7.05 -2.22
C VAL A 292 21.23 -6.29 -0.89
N PRO A 293 21.72 -5.03 -0.80
CA PRO A 293 21.68 -4.25 0.42
C PRO A 293 20.27 -4.11 1.01
N GLY A 294 20.13 -4.40 2.31
CA GLY A 294 18.86 -4.25 3.04
C GLY A 294 17.84 -5.37 2.87
N LEU A 295 18.12 -6.39 2.04
CA LEU A 295 17.18 -7.49 1.79
C LEU A 295 16.92 -8.36 3.02
N ASP A 296 17.97 -8.76 3.75
CA ASP A 296 17.83 -9.56 4.98
C ASP A 296 17.01 -8.85 6.08
N PRO A 297 17.27 -7.56 6.40
CA PRO A 297 16.37 -6.75 7.24
C PRO A 297 14.94 -6.70 6.72
N ALA A 298 14.74 -6.52 5.41
CA ALA A 298 13.40 -6.46 4.81
C ALA A 298 12.62 -7.77 5.00
N VAL A 299 13.21 -8.92 4.65
CA VAL A 299 12.61 -10.25 4.86
C VAL A 299 12.40 -10.53 6.35
N THR A 300 13.35 -10.15 7.20
CA THR A 300 13.23 -10.31 8.66
C THR A 300 12.11 -9.46 9.25
N SER A 301 11.82 -8.29 8.67
CA SER A 301 10.68 -7.44 9.08
C SER A 301 9.31 -7.97 8.63
N LEU A 302 9.29 -8.91 7.68
CA LEU A 302 8.08 -9.50 7.09
C LEU A 302 7.77 -10.89 7.64
N ALA A 303 8.78 -11.56 8.22
CA ALA A 303 8.61 -12.82 8.89
C ALA A 303 7.68 -12.67 10.12
N PRO A 304 6.71 -13.58 10.33
CA PRO A 304 5.92 -13.65 11.54
C PRO A 304 6.81 -13.64 12.79
N ARG A 305 6.46 -12.80 13.77
CA ARG A 305 7.14 -12.69 15.06
C ARG A 305 6.09 -12.61 16.14
N ALA A 306 6.16 -13.51 17.13
CA ALA A 306 5.64 -13.16 18.44
C ALA A 306 6.58 -12.09 19.01
N ALA A 307 6.08 -10.86 19.20
CA ALA A 307 6.68 -10.00 20.21
C ALA A 307 6.40 -10.64 21.57
N GLU A 308 7.39 -10.74 22.46
CA GLU A 308 7.16 -11.13 23.84
C GLU A 308 6.82 -9.87 24.66
N PRO A 309 5.55 -9.65 25.05
CA PRO A 309 5.18 -8.50 25.85
C PRO A 309 5.60 -8.71 27.31
N VAL A 310 5.84 -7.62 28.02
CA VAL A 310 6.28 -7.63 29.44
C VAL A 310 5.15 -7.24 30.38
N GLY A 311 5.31 -7.48 31.69
CA GLY A 311 4.50 -6.84 32.73
C GLY A 311 3.54 -7.72 33.54
N GLY A 312 3.39 -9.02 33.23
CA GLY A 312 2.61 -9.95 34.06
C GLY A 312 1.18 -9.46 34.35
N VAL A 313 0.84 -9.26 35.63
CA VAL A 313 -0.49 -8.79 36.05
C VAL A 313 -0.84 -7.40 35.49
N GLU A 314 0.12 -6.49 35.36
CA GLU A 314 -0.13 -5.15 34.76
C GLU A 314 -0.61 -5.28 33.31
N ARG A 315 -0.06 -6.26 32.58
CA ARG A 315 -0.45 -6.56 31.21
C ARG A 315 -1.84 -7.18 31.15
N GLU A 316 -2.17 -8.14 32.00
CA GLU A 316 -3.50 -8.77 31.98
C GLU A 316 -4.61 -7.77 32.32
N LEU A 317 -4.33 -6.83 33.24
CA LEU A 317 -5.21 -5.68 33.48
C LEU A 317 -5.33 -4.79 32.24
N ALA A 318 -4.22 -4.50 31.54
CA ALA A 318 -4.27 -3.72 30.30
C ALA A 318 -5.05 -4.43 29.17
N LEU A 319 -4.92 -5.74 29.01
CA LEU A 319 -5.75 -6.49 28.06
C LEU A 319 -7.25 -6.40 28.40
N ALA A 320 -7.61 -6.52 29.67
CA ALA A 320 -8.99 -6.40 30.12
C ALA A 320 -9.55 -4.99 29.89
N SER A 321 -8.75 -3.95 30.16
CA SER A 321 -9.13 -2.55 29.95
C SER A 321 -9.41 -2.19 28.48
N LEU A 322 -8.76 -2.83 27.50
CA LEU A 322 -9.06 -2.60 26.08
C LEU A 322 -10.52 -2.90 25.69
N ALA A 323 -11.19 -3.81 26.41
CA ALA A 323 -12.59 -4.17 26.17
C ALA A 323 -13.59 -3.21 26.85
N VAL A 324 -13.11 -2.25 27.66
CA VAL A 324 -13.93 -1.31 28.44
C VAL A 324 -13.70 0.12 27.94
N PRO A 325 -14.71 0.77 27.31
CA PRO A 325 -14.62 2.18 26.95
C PRO A 325 -14.37 3.07 28.18
N MET A 326 -13.33 3.92 28.10
CA MET A 326 -13.07 4.95 29.12
C MET A 326 -14.08 6.10 29.04
N GLU A 327 -14.13 6.96 30.06
CA GLU A 327 -15.09 8.09 30.12
C GLU A 327 -14.95 9.08 28.95
N SER A 328 -13.75 9.18 28.37
CA SER A 328 -13.49 9.98 27.17
C SER A 328 -12.53 9.31 26.20
N VAL A 329 -12.70 9.59 24.90
CA VAL A 329 -11.79 9.10 23.83
C VAL A 329 -10.37 9.64 24.03
N GLN A 330 -10.21 10.85 24.56
CA GLN A 330 -8.89 11.43 24.85
C GLN A 330 -8.16 10.71 25.99
N GLU A 331 -8.89 10.18 26.97
CA GLU A 331 -8.33 9.36 28.04
C GLU A 331 -7.94 7.97 27.56
N ASP A 332 -8.82 7.32 26.79
CA ASP A 332 -8.56 6.04 26.11
C ASP A 332 -7.29 6.11 25.25
N ILE A 333 -7.14 7.15 24.41
CA ILE A 333 -5.92 7.38 23.61
C ILE A 333 -4.68 7.57 24.48
N ARG A 334 -4.74 8.37 25.56
CA ARG A 334 -3.59 8.57 26.46
C ARG A 334 -3.18 7.28 27.15
N TRP A 335 -4.15 6.51 27.62
CA TRP A 335 -3.93 5.28 28.36
C TRP A 335 -3.37 4.17 27.46
N VAL A 336 -3.90 3.99 26.24
CA VAL A 336 -3.33 3.05 25.26
C VAL A 336 -1.90 3.48 24.89
N ARG A 337 -1.65 4.77 24.68
CA ARG A 337 -0.29 5.29 24.41
C ARG A 337 0.70 5.00 25.55
N ASP A 338 0.33 5.16 26.82
CA ASP A 338 1.22 4.81 27.95
C ASP A 338 1.53 3.31 27.97
N CYS A 339 0.52 2.46 27.77
CA CYS A 339 0.70 1.01 27.72
C CYS A 339 1.59 0.55 26.55
N LEU A 340 1.47 1.18 25.38
CA LEU A 340 2.36 0.97 24.24
C LEU A 340 3.78 1.49 24.51
N ALA A 341 3.93 2.65 25.14
CA ALA A 341 5.23 3.23 25.50
C ALA A 341 6.03 2.33 26.47
N ARG A 342 5.32 1.72 27.42
CA ARG A 342 5.85 0.82 28.43
C ARG A 342 6.04 -0.62 27.95
N GLY A 343 5.58 -0.96 26.73
CA GLY A 343 5.61 -2.33 26.20
C GLY A 343 4.68 -3.32 26.91
N LEU A 344 3.68 -2.82 27.66
CA LEU A 344 2.62 -3.64 28.25
C LEU A 344 1.65 -4.16 27.18
N LEU A 345 1.39 -3.33 26.17
CA LEU A 345 0.57 -3.66 25.00
C LEU A 345 1.38 -3.56 23.71
N THR A 346 0.92 -4.27 22.70
CA THR A 346 1.34 -4.16 21.30
C THR A 346 0.18 -3.73 20.41
N GLY A 347 0.45 -3.36 19.16
CA GLY A 347 -0.62 -3.12 18.18
C GLY A 347 -1.48 -4.37 17.89
N GLU A 348 -0.92 -5.57 18.06
CA GLU A 348 -1.66 -6.84 17.90
C GLU A 348 -2.69 -7.02 19.03
N ASP A 349 -2.31 -6.67 20.27
CA ASP A 349 -3.21 -6.73 21.42
C ASP A 349 -4.42 -5.81 21.23
N VAL A 350 -4.19 -4.58 20.74
CA VAL A 350 -5.28 -3.63 20.44
C VAL A 350 -6.27 -4.24 19.43
N ILE A 351 -5.78 -4.87 18.37
CA ILE A 351 -6.65 -5.48 17.34
C ILE A 351 -7.47 -6.66 17.87
N ARG A 352 -6.90 -7.46 18.78
CA ARG A 352 -7.59 -8.63 19.35
C ARG A 352 -8.58 -8.27 20.45
N HIS A 353 -8.25 -7.28 21.28
CA HIS A 353 -8.92 -7.03 22.55
C HIS A 353 -9.72 -5.71 22.60
N LYS A 354 -9.46 -4.73 21.72
CA LYS A 354 -10.24 -3.48 21.72
C LYS A 354 -11.67 -3.70 21.24
N ALA A 355 -12.63 -3.17 22.01
CA ALA A 355 -14.06 -3.22 21.71
C ALA A 355 -14.65 -1.79 21.68
N PRO A 356 -15.65 -1.51 20.81
CA PRO A 356 -16.08 -2.30 19.65
C PRO A 356 -15.00 -2.47 18.57
N ALA A 357 -15.16 -3.50 17.72
CA ALA A 357 -14.24 -3.87 16.66
C ALA A 357 -13.92 -2.73 15.67
N CYS A 358 -14.83 -1.78 15.49
CA CYS A 358 -14.58 -0.61 14.64
C CYS A 358 -13.51 0.33 15.22
N TRP A 359 -13.42 0.47 16.55
CA TRP A 359 -12.35 1.24 17.20
C TRP A 359 -11.00 0.53 17.21
N ALA A 360 -10.99 -0.81 17.13
CA ALA A 360 -9.75 -1.55 16.94
C ALA A 360 -9.12 -1.23 15.57
N LEU A 361 -9.96 -1.19 14.52
CA LEU A 361 -9.55 -0.90 13.14
C LEU A 361 -9.30 0.60 12.84
N ASP A 362 -9.65 1.48 13.75
CA ASP A 362 -9.40 2.91 13.67
C ASP A 362 -8.25 3.33 14.59
N GLU A 363 -7.07 3.56 14.00
CA GLU A 363 -5.89 3.99 14.75
C GLU A 363 -6.07 5.37 15.40
N ASP A 364 -6.98 6.22 14.95
CA ASP A 364 -7.21 7.51 15.60
C ASP A 364 -7.92 7.35 16.94
N HIS A 365 -8.74 6.30 17.07
CA HIS A 365 -9.43 5.92 18.31
C HIS A 365 -8.50 5.35 19.39
N TRP A 366 -7.20 5.13 19.12
CA TRP A 366 -6.23 4.68 20.12
C TRP A 366 -4.82 5.29 20.02
N LEU A 367 -4.52 6.05 18.95
CA LEU A 367 -3.26 6.80 18.76
C LEU A 367 -3.48 8.26 18.33
N GLY A 368 -4.72 8.76 18.23
CA GLY A 368 -5.03 10.10 17.72
C GLY A 368 -4.28 11.26 18.39
N ASP A 369 -4.31 12.45 17.78
CA ASP A 369 -3.54 13.60 18.27
C ASP A 369 -4.05 14.08 19.64
N VAL A 370 -3.25 13.83 20.67
CA VAL A 370 -3.46 14.32 22.02
C VAL A 370 -2.14 14.90 22.51
N ASN A 371 -2.09 16.23 22.60
CA ASN A 371 -0.99 17.03 23.14
C ASN A 371 0.39 16.86 22.46
N HIS A 372 0.44 16.21 21.29
CA HIS A 372 1.65 15.67 20.63
C HIS A 372 2.41 14.61 21.45
N PRO A 373 3.16 13.67 20.82
CA PRO A 373 3.33 13.45 19.37
C PRO A 373 2.06 12.97 18.64
N ASP A 374 2.10 12.92 17.31
CA ASP A 374 1.01 12.43 16.44
C ASP A 374 1.16 10.91 16.22
N ARG A 375 0.11 10.19 15.79
CA ARG A 375 0.14 8.74 15.47
C ARG A 375 1.24 8.39 14.46
N HIS A 376 1.67 9.35 13.64
CA HIS A 376 2.74 9.17 12.66
C HIS A 376 4.11 8.93 13.29
N ASP A 377 4.29 9.28 14.56
CA ASP A 377 5.48 8.96 15.35
C ASP A 377 5.39 7.53 15.97
N TRP A 378 4.22 6.89 15.93
CA TRP A 378 3.93 5.54 16.45
C TRP A 378 3.86 4.48 15.35
N ALA A 379 4.76 4.54 14.37
CA ALA A 379 4.74 3.66 13.21
C ALA A 379 4.78 2.16 13.56
N ALA A 380 5.53 1.74 14.59
CA ALA A 380 5.67 0.33 14.94
C ALA A 380 4.36 -0.31 15.47
N PRO A 381 3.63 0.26 16.44
CA PRO A 381 2.29 -0.20 16.80
C PRO A 381 1.31 -0.27 15.64
N VAL A 382 1.28 0.76 14.77
CA VAL A 382 0.41 0.77 13.57
C VAL A 382 0.73 -0.41 12.64
N LEU A 383 2.01 -0.66 12.37
CA LEU A 383 2.43 -1.79 11.52
C LEU A 383 2.05 -3.16 12.11
N ALA A 384 2.18 -3.33 13.43
CA ALA A 384 1.80 -4.57 14.12
C ALA A 384 0.29 -4.79 14.09
N ALA A 385 -0.49 -3.74 14.39
CA ALA A 385 -1.95 -3.76 14.28
C ALA A 385 -2.41 -4.14 12.87
N ARG A 386 -1.80 -3.55 11.83
CA ARG A 386 -2.14 -3.89 10.44
C ARG A 386 -1.88 -5.34 10.10
N ALA A 387 -0.70 -5.85 10.45
CA ALA A 387 -0.33 -7.24 10.20
C ALA A 387 -1.27 -8.22 10.90
N GLU A 388 -1.66 -7.95 12.15
CA GLU A 388 -2.59 -8.81 12.91
C GLU A 388 -4.01 -8.77 12.33
N ALA A 389 -4.53 -7.59 11.98
CA ALA A 389 -5.85 -7.48 11.35
C ALA A 389 -5.87 -8.20 9.99
N ASP A 390 -4.85 -8.03 9.15
CA ASP A 390 -4.70 -8.76 7.89
C ASP A 390 -4.65 -10.29 8.11
N ARG A 391 -3.97 -10.74 9.17
CA ARG A 391 -3.87 -12.16 9.54
C ARG A 391 -5.24 -12.71 9.98
N LEU A 392 -5.99 -11.98 10.81
CA LEU A 392 -7.33 -12.38 11.25
C LEU A 392 -8.32 -12.45 10.07
N PHE A 393 -8.38 -11.42 9.23
CA PHE A 393 -9.21 -11.44 8.02
C PHE A 393 -8.82 -12.60 7.08
N ALA A 394 -7.52 -12.83 6.89
CA ALA A 394 -7.02 -13.91 6.05
C ALA A 394 -7.43 -15.31 6.53
N LEU A 395 -7.41 -15.53 7.85
CA LEU A 395 -7.75 -16.81 8.46
C LEU A 395 -9.26 -17.07 8.48
N ALA A 396 -10.06 -16.05 8.77
CA ALA A 396 -11.51 -16.19 8.91
C ALA A 396 -12.26 -16.16 7.56
N ILE A 397 -12.01 -15.13 6.75
CA ILE A 397 -12.82 -14.82 5.55
C ILE A 397 -12.01 -14.84 4.24
N GLY A 398 -10.68 -14.89 4.34
CA GLY A 398 -9.78 -14.99 3.21
C GLY A 398 -10.00 -13.89 2.17
N ALA A 399 -10.45 -14.29 0.99
CA ALA A 399 -10.67 -13.42 -0.17
C ALA A 399 -12.10 -13.52 -0.74
N ASP A 400 -13.05 -14.06 0.03
CA ASP A 400 -14.47 -14.21 -0.32
C ASP A 400 -15.22 -12.86 -0.21
N PRO A 401 -15.64 -12.23 -1.33
CA PRO A 401 -16.34 -10.95 -1.27
C PRO A 401 -17.65 -10.99 -0.48
N ASP A 402 -18.35 -12.13 -0.43
CA ASP A 402 -19.61 -12.25 0.32
C ASP A 402 -19.38 -12.25 1.83
N ALA A 403 -18.35 -12.93 2.33
CA ALA A 403 -17.94 -12.84 3.72
C ALA A 403 -17.46 -11.44 4.09
N TRP A 404 -16.66 -10.79 3.24
CA TRP A 404 -16.25 -9.40 3.44
C TRP A 404 -17.45 -8.43 3.46
N TRP A 405 -18.48 -8.66 2.64
CA TRP A 405 -19.72 -7.88 2.66
C TRP A 405 -20.53 -8.09 3.95
N ARG A 406 -20.61 -9.33 4.46
CA ARG A 406 -21.23 -9.61 5.78
C ARG A 406 -20.50 -8.89 6.92
N VAL A 407 -19.16 -8.83 6.90
CA VAL A 407 -18.39 -8.01 7.85
C VAL A 407 -18.73 -6.52 7.69
N ALA A 408 -18.74 -5.99 6.47
CA ALA A 408 -19.06 -4.59 6.18
C ALA A 408 -20.48 -4.17 6.59
N GLN A 409 -21.44 -5.09 6.58
CA GLN A 409 -22.79 -4.87 7.10
C GLN A 409 -22.88 -4.94 8.62
N THR A 410 -22.08 -5.81 9.26
CA THR A 410 -22.18 -6.08 10.71
C THR A 410 -21.30 -5.16 11.56
N LEU A 411 -20.14 -4.75 11.04
CA LEU A 411 -19.13 -3.96 11.77
C LEU A 411 -19.67 -2.68 12.42
N PRO A 412 -20.53 -1.86 11.79
CA PRO A 412 -20.98 -0.60 12.38
C PRO A 412 -21.58 -0.76 13.77
N ASP A 413 -22.41 -1.78 13.98
CA ASP A 413 -23.20 -1.99 15.20
C ASP A 413 -22.67 -3.14 16.07
N PHE A 414 -21.49 -3.69 15.76
CA PHE A 414 -20.92 -4.80 16.51
C PHE A 414 -20.12 -4.33 17.74
N ALA A 415 -20.69 -4.57 18.93
CA ALA A 415 -20.11 -4.15 20.20
C ALA A 415 -18.87 -4.95 20.67
N GLY A 416 -18.65 -6.17 20.16
CA GLY A 416 -17.51 -7.01 20.55
C GLY A 416 -16.21 -6.71 19.80
N THR A 417 -15.15 -7.47 20.08
CA THR A 417 -13.83 -7.33 19.43
C THR A 417 -13.78 -7.94 18.02
N LEU A 418 -12.75 -7.62 17.23
CA LEU A 418 -12.63 -8.09 15.84
C LEU A 418 -12.65 -9.62 15.69
N PRO A 419 -11.96 -10.43 16.52
CA PRO A 419 -12.12 -11.89 16.51
C PRO A 419 -13.57 -12.37 16.65
N HIS A 420 -14.35 -11.78 17.57
CA HIS A 420 -15.75 -12.15 17.79
C HIS A 420 -16.65 -11.79 16.59
N LEU A 421 -16.37 -10.67 15.92
CA LEU A 421 -17.06 -10.29 14.68
C LEU A 421 -16.82 -11.32 13.57
N LEU A 422 -15.57 -11.77 13.42
CA LEU A 422 -15.17 -12.72 12.39
C LEU A 422 -15.75 -14.12 12.63
N LEU A 423 -15.76 -14.59 13.89
CA LEU A 423 -16.45 -15.84 14.27
C LEU A 423 -17.95 -15.75 13.93
N ARG A 424 -18.64 -14.67 14.34
CA ARG A 424 -20.06 -14.45 14.03
C ARG A 424 -20.37 -14.49 12.54
N VAL A 425 -19.51 -13.92 11.69
CA VAL A 425 -19.71 -13.87 10.23
C VAL A 425 -19.38 -15.18 9.51
N THR A 426 -18.52 -16.03 10.10
CA THR A 426 -18.09 -17.31 9.51
C THR A 426 -18.95 -18.49 9.96
N GLU A 427 -19.33 -18.53 11.24
CA GLU A 427 -20.16 -19.61 11.82
C GLU A 427 -21.67 -19.39 11.63
N GLY A 428 -22.08 -18.23 11.11
CA GLY A 428 -23.50 -17.86 10.95
C GLY A 428 -24.24 -17.63 12.27
N GLY A 429 -23.50 -17.56 13.39
CA GLY A 429 -24.04 -17.61 14.75
C GLY A 429 -24.74 -16.32 15.18
N SER A 430 -26.05 -16.41 15.40
CA SER A 430 -26.78 -15.42 16.20
C SER A 430 -26.32 -15.49 17.65
N VAL A 431 -25.33 -14.66 18.02
CA VAL A 431 -25.10 -14.32 19.44
C VAL A 431 -26.24 -13.41 19.87
N SER A 432 -27.34 -14.05 20.30
CA SER A 432 -28.50 -13.38 20.85
C SER A 432 -28.15 -12.78 22.21
N GLY A 433 -27.72 -11.53 22.21
CA GLY A 433 -27.63 -10.70 23.41
C GLY A 433 -29.02 -10.43 23.98
N ARG A 434 -29.53 -11.38 24.75
CA ARG A 434 -30.68 -11.22 25.66
C ARG A 434 -30.38 -11.88 27.00
N SER A 435 -29.96 -11.05 27.93
CA SER A 435 -30.24 -11.16 29.37
C SER A 435 -30.11 -9.76 29.94
#